data_AF-A0A3B6ISD6-F1
#
_entry.id   AF-A0A3B6ISD6-F1
#
_cell.length_a   1.000
_cell.length_b   1.000
_cell.length_c   1.000
_cell.angle_alpha   90.00
_cell.angle_beta   90.00
_cell.angle_gamma   90.00
#
_symmetry.space_group_name_H-M   'P 1'
#
loop_
_entity.id
_entity.type
_entity.pdbx_description
1 polymer ?
#
loop_
_entity_poly.entity_id
_entity_poly.type
_entity_poly.pdbx_seq_one_letter_code
_entity_poly.pdbx_strand_id
1 'polypeptide(L)'
;MSHIHLVLEIFVLCTIFFVHQGLADQLTLNTHEENMDASSMLNSMKENPTNSQYMDCNFSSTDIIYMPQISYAQALPSKNDDDTKYYFAVHLTDDNDKGYYGISANMDVYGHNLNVGQLSAGAIWIHNWEGDVNKKLNTIIVGWVVWPYRFNDSRTPLFTVWTKDNHRSTGCVNLDCPGFKVVKGSPISPGDIISPISGISRKRQTITIRVSKESSSGDWWLYYGINGVPIRVGYFPASLFDSLSTKATQISIGGHARSTKNTIAPPMGSGAFASNPGQAASIHDIWLIHKDRRSTPIGNDARTKVTDGKLYSASPIGRAQFFYGGPGGKS
;
A
#
# COMPACT_ATOMS: atom_id res chain seq x y z
N MET A 1 -36.87 -22.87 -31.29
CA MET A 1 -36.68 -22.50 -29.87
C MET A 1 -35.23 -22.77 -29.52
N SER A 2 -34.39 -21.86 -29.06
CA SER A 2 -34.44 -20.42 -28.82
C SER A 2 -32.98 -20.03 -28.48
N HIS A 3 -32.14 -19.82 -29.48
CA HIS A 3 -30.80 -19.23 -29.29
C HIS A 3 -30.26 -18.46 -30.50
N ILE A 4 -31.03 -18.39 -31.61
CA ILE A 4 -30.63 -17.68 -32.84
C ILE A 4 -31.28 -16.30 -32.96
N HIS A 5 -32.24 -15.94 -32.10
CA HIS A 5 -32.92 -14.63 -32.14
C HIS A 5 -32.32 -13.54 -31.25
N LEU A 6 -31.31 -13.81 -30.42
CA LEU A 6 -30.69 -12.78 -29.56
C LEU A 6 -29.37 -12.21 -30.10
N VAL A 7 -28.79 -12.83 -31.13
CA VAL A 7 -27.53 -12.37 -31.75
C VAL A 7 -27.80 -11.33 -32.86
N LEU A 8 -29.03 -11.24 -33.37
CA LEU A 8 -29.41 -10.32 -34.44
C LEU A 8 -29.82 -8.91 -33.96
N GLU A 9 -30.09 -8.70 -32.66
CA GLU A 9 -30.40 -7.37 -32.12
C GLU A 9 -29.17 -6.59 -31.63
N ILE A 10 -28.04 -7.27 -31.36
CA ILE A 10 -26.80 -6.61 -30.94
C ILE A 10 -26.01 -6.06 -32.14
N PHE A 11 -26.20 -6.62 -33.34
CA PHE A 11 -25.55 -6.15 -34.57
C PHE A 11 -26.19 -4.89 -35.20
N VAL A 12 -27.39 -4.49 -34.75
CA VAL A 12 -28.11 -3.32 -35.30
C VAL A 12 -27.88 -2.04 -34.49
N LEU A 13 -27.27 -2.11 -33.30
CA LEU A 13 -27.00 -0.92 -32.46
C LEU A 13 -25.58 -0.36 -32.56
N CYS A 14 -24.61 -1.08 -33.16
CA CYS A 14 -23.26 -0.55 -33.39
C CYS A 14 -23.08 0.19 -34.72
N THR A 15 -24.06 0.17 -35.62
CA THR A 15 -24.00 0.83 -36.94
C THR A 15 -24.70 2.18 -37.01
N ILE A 16 -25.37 2.64 -35.93
CA ILE A 16 -26.12 3.90 -35.92
C ILE A 16 -25.30 5.10 -35.37
N PHE A 17 -24.15 4.89 -34.73
CA PHE A 17 -23.36 6.00 -34.16
C PHE A 17 -22.26 6.59 -35.07
N PHE A 18 -22.02 6.03 -36.26
CA PHE A 18 -20.93 6.50 -37.16
C PHE A 18 -21.40 7.13 -38.48
N VAL A 19 -22.71 7.37 -38.67
CA VAL A 19 -23.26 7.97 -39.92
C VAL A 19 -23.79 9.41 -39.73
N HIS A 20 -23.43 10.08 -38.64
CA HIS A 20 -23.76 11.50 -38.48
C HIS A 20 -22.56 12.32 -38.02
N GLN A 21 -21.65 12.59 -38.96
CA GLN A 21 -20.98 13.89 -39.10
C GLN A 21 -20.14 13.89 -40.39
N GLY A 22 -20.69 14.50 -41.43
CA GLY A 22 -19.97 14.90 -42.63
C GLY A 22 -20.62 16.16 -43.20
N LEU A 23 -19.76 17.13 -43.56
CA LEU A 23 -20.02 18.42 -44.26
C LEU A 23 -20.49 19.58 -43.35
N ALA A 24 -20.03 20.82 -43.47
CA ALA A 24 -18.98 21.47 -44.28
C ALA A 24 -18.75 22.90 -43.73
N ASP A 25 -17.66 23.51 -44.18
CA ASP A 25 -17.43 24.95 -44.41
C ASP A 25 -16.66 25.84 -43.42
N GLN A 26 -16.11 26.87 -44.06
CA GLN A 26 -14.79 27.50 -43.92
C GLN A 26 -14.67 28.50 -42.76
N LEU A 27 -13.43 28.68 -42.27
CA LEU A 27 -12.83 29.99 -41.93
C LEU A 27 -11.31 29.82 -41.74
N THR A 28 -10.53 30.49 -42.59
CA THR A 28 -9.07 30.58 -42.50
C THR A 28 -8.64 31.57 -41.42
N LEU A 29 -7.75 31.16 -40.51
CA LEU A 29 -6.76 32.07 -39.91
C LEU A 29 -5.56 31.27 -39.39
N ASN A 30 -4.38 31.63 -39.90
CA ASN A 30 -3.07 31.06 -39.60
C ASN A 30 -2.74 31.12 -38.10
N THR A 31 -2.12 30.07 -37.57
CA THR A 31 -0.91 30.16 -36.72
C THR A 31 -0.31 28.75 -36.55
N HIS A 32 1.02 28.69 -36.62
CA HIS A 32 1.84 27.49 -36.55
C HIS A 32 1.71 26.74 -35.22
N GLU A 33 1.46 25.43 -35.24
CA GLU A 33 1.96 24.47 -34.25
C GLU A 33 1.87 23.03 -34.80
N GLU A 34 2.95 22.27 -34.67
CA GLU A 34 3.13 20.91 -35.21
C GLU A 34 2.20 19.90 -34.51
N ASN A 35 1.29 19.27 -35.26
CA ASN A 35 0.51 18.11 -34.83
C ASN A 35 0.83 16.89 -35.70
N MET A 36 1.13 15.77 -35.04
CA MET A 36 1.48 14.48 -35.63
C MET A 36 0.22 13.75 -36.11
N ASP A 37 0.21 13.32 -37.38
CA ASP A 37 -0.96 12.94 -38.18
C ASP A 37 -1.46 11.48 -37.93
N ALA A 38 -2.74 11.35 -37.59
CA ALA A 38 -3.47 10.10 -37.34
C ALA A 38 -3.63 9.21 -38.59
N SER A 39 -3.33 9.74 -39.78
CA SER A 39 -3.39 9.01 -41.05
C SER A 39 -2.31 7.92 -41.18
N SER A 40 -1.19 8.02 -40.45
CA SER A 40 -0.12 7.02 -40.48
C SER A 40 -0.49 5.71 -39.77
N MET A 41 -1.28 5.78 -38.69
CA MET A 41 -1.69 4.60 -37.93
C MET A 41 -2.75 3.78 -38.68
N LEU A 42 -3.64 4.44 -39.41
CA LEU A 42 -4.72 3.77 -40.15
C LEU A 42 -4.20 2.93 -41.32
N ASN A 43 -3.08 3.34 -41.93
CA ASN A 43 -2.46 2.59 -43.02
C ASN A 43 -1.76 1.32 -42.54
N SER A 44 -1.26 1.28 -41.29
CA SER A 44 -0.62 0.07 -40.72
C SER A 44 -1.61 -1.08 -40.46
N MET A 45 -2.90 -0.78 -40.26
CA MET A 45 -3.94 -1.78 -39.98
C MET A 45 -4.53 -2.42 -41.24
N LYS A 46 -4.17 -1.95 -42.45
CA LYS A 46 -4.70 -2.46 -43.73
C LYS A 46 -3.84 -3.56 -44.37
N GLU A 47 -2.63 -3.82 -43.88
CA GLU A 47 -1.68 -4.71 -44.58
C GLU A 47 -1.56 -6.16 -44.04
N ASN A 48 -2.32 -6.60 -43.02
CA ASN A 48 -2.25 -8.01 -42.60
C ASN A 48 -3.53 -8.57 -41.96
N PRO A 49 -4.43 -9.23 -42.73
CA PRO A 49 -5.69 -9.77 -42.22
C PRO A 49 -5.66 -11.26 -41.84
N THR A 50 -4.49 -11.84 -41.50
CA THR A 50 -4.43 -13.25 -41.07
C THR A 50 -3.46 -13.48 -39.91
N ASN A 51 -3.93 -13.28 -38.68
CA ASN A 51 -3.48 -14.11 -37.58
C ASN A 51 -4.56 -14.21 -36.50
N SER A 52 -5.42 -15.20 -36.66
CA SER A 52 -6.28 -15.73 -35.60
C SER A 52 -5.40 -16.57 -34.66
N GLN A 53 -4.82 -15.92 -33.66
CA GLN A 53 -4.38 -16.61 -32.45
C GLN A 53 -5.23 -16.09 -31.28
N TYR A 54 -5.87 -17.04 -30.61
CA TYR A 54 -6.41 -16.90 -29.26
C TYR A 54 -5.56 -15.90 -28.44
N MET A 55 -6.19 -14.85 -27.92
CA MET A 55 -5.61 -14.14 -26.77
C MET A 55 -5.66 -15.12 -25.59
N ASP A 56 -4.60 -15.90 -25.44
CA ASP A 56 -4.32 -16.59 -24.19
C ASP A 56 -4.23 -15.53 -23.09
N CYS A 57 -5.06 -15.66 -22.07
CA CYS A 57 -4.94 -14.97 -20.79
C CYS A 57 -3.72 -15.51 -20.03
N ASN A 58 -2.52 -15.35 -20.58
CA ASN A 58 -1.27 -15.57 -19.86
C ASN A 58 -0.73 -14.21 -19.43
N PHE A 59 -1.22 -13.71 -18.29
CA PHE A 59 -0.50 -12.71 -17.53
C PHE A 59 0.81 -13.35 -17.07
N SER A 60 1.94 -12.87 -17.60
CA SER A 60 3.26 -13.30 -17.17
C SER A 60 3.42 -13.04 -15.67
N SER A 61 3.89 -14.05 -14.94
CA SER A 61 4.23 -14.01 -13.52
C SER A 61 5.27 -12.94 -13.12
N THR A 62 5.78 -12.17 -14.09
CA THR A 62 6.71 -11.05 -13.90
C THR A 62 6.04 -9.71 -13.57
N ASP A 63 4.76 -9.51 -13.91
CA ASP A 63 4.09 -8.20 -13.74
C ASP A 63 3.56 -7.95 -12.32
N ILE A 64 3.51 -9.00 -11.49
CA ILE A 64 3.06 -8.94 -10.09
C ILE A 64 4.16 -8.36 -9.17
N ILE A 65 5.42 -8.27 -9.65
CA ILE A 65 6.57 -7.92 -8.80
C ILE A 65 6.69 -6.39 -8.60
N TYR A 66 6.08 -5.56 -9.45
CA TYR A 66 6.20 -4.10 -9.44
C TYR A 66 5.19 -3.32 -8.58
N MET A 67 4.09 -3.93 -8.13
CA MET A 67 2.97 -3.19 -7.51
C MET A 67 3.21 -2.58 -6.10
N PRO A 68 4.07 -3.13 -5.23
CA PRO A 68 4.34 -2.51 -3.92
C PRO A 68 5.13 -1.20 -4.00
N GLN A 69 5.89 -0.96 -5.09
CA GLN A 69 6.69 0.26 -5.23
C GLN A 69 5.78 1.47 -5.54
N ILE A 70 4.73 1.27 -6.33
CA ILE A 70 3.83 2.35 -6.78
C ILE A 70 2.88 2.83 -5.66
N SER A 71 2.45 1.94 -4.76
CA SER A 71 1.47 2.31 -3.71
C SER A 71 2.03 3.21 -2.60
N TYR A 72 3.34 3.17 -2.33
CA TYR A 72 3.97 4.00 -1.29
C TYR A 72 4.70 5.22 -1.86
N ALA A 73 5.26 5.12 -3.08
CA ALA A 73 5.93 6.24 -3.75
C ALA A 73 4.98 7.40 -4.05
N GLN A 74 3.72 7.10 -4.39
CA GLN A 74 2.69 8.11 -4.62
C GLN A 74 2.09 8.66 -3.30
N ALA A 75 2.30 7.96 -2.17
CA ALA A 75 1.65 8.30 -0.91
C ALA A 75 2.15 9.58 -0.25
N LEU A 76 3.29 10.09 -0.69
CA LEU A 76 3.92 11.28 -0.15
C LEU A 76 4.36 12.16 -1.33
N PRO A 77 3.84 13.40 -1.47
CA PRO A 77 4.24 14.26 -2.56
C PRO A 77 5.70 14.71 -2.36
N SER A 78 6.63 14.05 -3.03
CA SER A 78 7.93 14.65 -3.35
C SER A 78 7.89 14.95 -4.85
N LYS A 79 7.87 16.24 -5.21
CA LYS A 79 7.76 16.72 -6.58
C LYS A 79 8.96 16.38 -7.49
N ASN A 80 9.88 15.51 -7.06
CA ASN A 80 11.12 15.10 -7.73
C ASN A 80 11.36 13.59 -7.53
N ASP A 81 10.64 12.73 -8.26
CA ASP A 81 10.61 11.28 -8.03
C ASP A 81 11.84 10.51 -8.59
N ASP A 82 12.69 11.13 -9.40
CA ASP A 82 13.89 10.47 -9.96
C ASP A 82 15.02 10.22 -8.92
N ASP A 83 14.88 10.71 -7.69
CA ASP A 83 15.98 10.77 -6.71
C ASP A 83 15.68 10.10 -5.36
N THR A 84 14.57 9.35 -5.24
CA THR A 84 14.16 8.67 -3.99
C THR A 84 14.11 7.15 -4.16
N LYS A 85 14.75 6.41 -3.26
CA LYS A 85 14.72 4.95 -3.21
C LYS A 85 13.88 4.46 -2.04
N TYR A 86 13.03 3.47 -2.29
CA TYR A 86 12.16 2.81 -1.31
C TYR A 86 12.55 1.35 -1.13
N TYR A 87 12.75 0.93 0.12
CA TYR A 87 13.16 -0.41 0.48
C TYR A 87 12.11 -1.06 1.38
N PHE A 88 11.77 -2.30 1.07
CA PHE A 88 10.83 -3.08 1.86
C PHE A 88 11.47 -4.39 2.29
N ALA A 89 11.11 -4.85 3.48
CA ALA A 89 11.29 -6.22 3.95
C ALA A 89 9.98 -6.64 4.64
N VAL A 90 9.05 -7.14 3.84
CA VAL A 90 7.64 -7.32 4.22
C VAL A 90 7.11 -8.69 3.81
N HIS A 91 6.04 -9.11 4.46
CA HIS A 91 5.18 -10.19 3.99
C HIS A 91 3.84 -9.64 3.53
N LEU A 92 3.30 -10.22 2.45
CA LEU A 92 2.03 -9.87 1.86
C LEU A 92 1.13 -11.10 1.85
N THR A 93 -0.13 -10.93 2.24
CA THR A 93 -1.14 -11.96 2.00
C THR A 93 -1.39 -12.08 0.49
N ASP A 94 -1.88 -13.24 0.08
CA ASP A 94 -2.48 -13.35 -1.24
C ASP A 94 -3.75 -12.51 -1.33
N ASP A 95 -4.07 -12.15 -2.57
CA ASP A 95 -5.30 -11.45 -2.88
C ASP A 95 -6.48 -12.37 -2.57
N ASN A 96 -7.49 -11.81 -1.92
CA ASN A 96 -8.58 -12.59 -1.36
C ASN A 96 -9.92 -11.96 -1.70
N ASP A 97 -10.66 -12.58 -2.62
CA ASP A 97 -12.00 -12.17 -3.01
C ASP A 97 -13.00 -12.20 -1.84
N LYS A 98 -12.80 -13.06 -0.84
CA LYS A 98 -13.63 -13.06 0.38
C LYS A 98 -13.26 -11.91 1.33
N GLY A 99 -12.08 -11.35 1.13
CA GLY A 99 -11.53 -10.20 1.83
C GLY A 99 -11.05 -10.47 3.25
N TYR A 100 -10.25 -9.53 3.73
CA TYR A 100 -9.83 -9.39 5.11
C TYR A 100 -10.60 -8.24 5.76
N TYR A 101 -10.97 -8.42 7.02
CA TYR A 101 -11.73 -7.45 7.83
C TYR A 101 -10.88 -6.87 8.97
N GLY A 102 -9.59 -7.17 8.97
CA GLY A 102 -8.62 -6.59 9.88
C GLY A 102 -7.40 -7.46 10.09
N ILE A 103 -6.53 -6.96 10.95
CA ILE A 103 -5.30 -7.61 11.39
C ILE A 103 -4.99 -7.14 12.82
N SER A 104 -4.43 -8.04 13.61
CA SER A 104 -3.81 -7.76 14.90
C SER A 104 -2.39 -8.29 14.87
N ALA A 105 -1.40 -7.49 15.26
CA ALA A 105 -0.02 -7.93 15.33
C ALA A 105 0.74 -7.20 16.44
N ASN A 106 1.72 -7.90 17.01
CA ASN A 106 2.71 -7.34 17.91
C ASN A 106 3.97 -7.00 17.10
N MET A 107 4.45 -5.77 17.23
CA MET A 107 5.58 -5.25 16.46
C MET A 107 6.59 -4.61 17.40
N ASP A 108 7.86 -5.01 17.28
CA ASP A 108 8.95 -4.34 17.97
C ASP A 108 9.09 -2.90 17.45
N VAL A 109 9.19 -1.94 18.36
CA VAL A 109 9.34 -0.51 18.02
C VAL A 109 10.78 -0.05 18.24
N TYR A 110 11.35 0.64 17.25
CA TYR A 110 12.73 1.14 17.27
C TYR A 110 12.82 2.62 16.91
N GLY A 111 13.93 3.24 17.25
CA GLY A 111 14.28 4.61 16.88
C GLY A 111 15.72 4.68 16.41
N HIS A 112 15.99 5.60 15.48
CA HIS A 112 17.30 5.81 14.87
C HIS A 112 17.54 7.30 14.70
N ASN A 113 18.78 7.76 14.87
CA ASN A 113 19.14 9.13 14.50
C ASN A 113 19.30 9.21 12.98
N LEU A 114 18.24 9.64 12.30
CA LEU A 114 18.18 9.69 10.84
C LEU A 114 18.40 11.12 10.31
N ASN A 115 18.91 11.21 9.09
CA ASN A 115 18.97 12.47 8.35
C ASN A 115 17.62 12.80 7.70
N VAL A 116 17.41 14.07 7.33
CA VAL A 116 16.18 14.56 6.67
C VAL A 116 15.80 13.74 5.42
N GLY A 117 16.77 13.28 4.63
CA GLY A 117 16.54 12.46 3.44
C GLY A 117 16.14 11.00 3.72
N GLN A 118 16.12 10.57 4.97
CA GLN A 118 15.90 9.17 5.36
C GLN A 118 14.53 8.95 6.02
N LEU A 119 14.07 7.69 5.99
CA LEU A 119 12.90 7.21 6.73
C LEU A 119 13.13 5.75 7.12
N SER A 120 12.73 5.36 8.33
CA SER A 120 12.66 3.97 8.76
C SER A 120 11.33 3.73 9.48
N ALA A 121 10.67 2.61 9.20
CA ALA A 121 9.35 2.30 9.73
C ALA A 121 9.14 0.78 9.90
N GLY A 122 8.26 0.45 10.83
CA GLY A 122 7.54 -0.82 10.87
C GLY A 122 6.05 -0.52 10.73
N ALA A 123 5.36 -1.18 9.80
CA ALA A 123 3.97 -0.87 9.53
C ALA A 123 3.15 -2.07 9.07
N ILE A 124 1.84 -1.85 9.13
CA ILE A 124 0.78 -2.67 8.57
C ILE A 124 0.13 -1.85 7.46
N TRP A 125 -0.05 -2.46 6.30
CA TRP A 125 -0.78 -1.90 5.17
C TRP A 125 -2.02 -2.73 4.90
N ILE A 126 -3.16 -2.08 4.77
CA ILE A 126 -4.45 -2.69 4.47
C ILE A 126 -4.93 -2.07 3.17
N HIS A 127 -4.99 -2.89 2.12
CA HIS A 127 -5.32 -2.46 0.77
C HIS A 127 -6.63 -3.09 0.31
N ASN A 128 -7.34 -2.37 -0.54
CA ASN A 128 -8.30 -2.97 -1.45
C ASN A 128 -7.90 -2.58 -2.89
N TRP A 129 -7.59 -3.61 -3.68
CA TRP A 129 -7.14 -3.51 -5.07
C TRP A 129 -8.28 -3.67 -6.09
N GLU A 130 -9.55 -3.74 -5.66
CA GLU A 130 -10.69 -3.86 -6.56
C GLU A 130 -10.91 -2.57 -7.36
N GLY A 131 -11.15 -2.71 -8.66
CA GLY A 131 -11.38 -1.61 -9.59
C GLY A 131 -10.11 -1.16 -10.34
N ASP A 132 -10.18 0.02 -10.96
CA ASP A 132 -9.01 0.62 -11.62
C ASP A 132 -8.01 1.08 -10.54
N VAL A 133 -7.02 0.24 -10.24
CA VAL A 133 -6.01 0.46 -9.19
C VAL A 133 -5.23 1.77 -9.38
N ASN A 134 -5.09 2.25 -10.62
CA ASN A 134 -4.44 3.52 -10.93
C ASN A 134 -5.31 4.74 -10.55
N LYS A 135 -6.57 4.51 -10.19
CA LYS A 135 -7.56 5.55 -9.83
C LYS A 135 -8.21 5.33 -8.47
N LYS A 136 -8.25 4.09 -7.95
CA LYS A 136 -9.11 3.70 -6.82
C LYS A 136 -8.42 2.84 -5.76
N LEU A 137 -7.09 2.83 -5.68
CA LEU A 137 -6.42 2.08 -4.62
C LEU A 137 -6.74 2.71 -3.25
N ASN A 138 -7.56 2.00 -2.47
CA ASN A 138 -7.92 2.37 -1.12
C ASN A 138 -6.90 1.75 -0.16
N THR A 139 -6.29 2.56 0.69
CA THR A 139 -5.24 2.12 1.60
C THR A 139 -5.40 2.73 2.99
N ILE A 140 -5.16 1.91 4.02
CA ILE A 140 -4.88 2.33 5.40
C ILE A 140 -3.49 1.81 5.76
N ILE A 141 -2.65 2.66 6.35
CA ILE A 141 -1.32 2.31 6.86
C ILE A 141 -1.28 2.71 8.32
N VAL A 142 -0.82 1.80 9.19
CA VAL A 142 -0.62 2.07 10.61
C VAL A 142 0.68 1.43 11.08
N GLY A 143 1.47 2.16 11.85
CA GLY A 143 2.74 1.65 12.35
C GLY A 143 3.49 2.66 13.20
N TRP A 144 4.79 2.43 13.34
CA TRP A 144 5.73 3.42 13.84
C TRP A 144 6.64 3.91 12.72
N VAL A 145 7.09 5.16 12.80
CA VAL A 145 7.98 5.75 11.80
C VAL A 145 9.03 6.64 12.46
N VAL A 146 10.22 6.70 11.89
CA VAL A 146 11.22 7.75 12.11
C VAL A 146 11.35 8.50 10.79
N TRP A 147 10.94 9.76 10.75
CA TRP A 147 10.90 10.54 9.50
C TRP A 147 11.23 12.02 9.73
N PRO A 148 12.53 12.38 9.77
CA PRO A 148 12.95 13.73 10.16
C PRO A 148 12.48 14.83 9.23
N TYR A 149 12.30 14.56 7.94
CA TYR A 149 11.70 15.52 7.02
C TYR A 149 10.30 15.97 7.45
N ARG A 150 9.51 15.08 8.04
CA ARG A 150 8.11 15.36 8.41
C ARG A 150 7.97 15.89 9.82
N PHE A 151 8.73 15.35 10.77
CA PHE A 151 8.58 15.64 12.21
C PHE A 151 9.65 16.59 12.76
N ASN A 152 10.63 16.98 11.95
CA ASN A 152 11.75 17.83 12.34
C ASN A 152 12.58 17.27 13.53
N ASP A 153 12.52 15.95 13.75
CA ASP A 153 13.32 15.22 14.72
C ASP A 153 13.45 13.74 14.32
N SER A 154 14.17 12.95 15.12
CA SER A 154 14.35 11.50 14.94
C SER A 154 13.62 10.67 15.99
N ARG A 155 12.58 11.21 16.62
CA ARG A 155 11.74 10.44 17.54
C ARG A 155 10.82 9.51 16.75
N THR A 156 10.26 8.53 17.44
CA THR A 156 9.43 7.48 16.83
C THR A 156 7.96 7.69 17.20
N PRO A 157 7.18 8.45 16.41
CA PRO A 157 5.73 8.51 16.58
C PRO A 157 5.00 7.25 16.10
N LEU A 158 3.82 7.02 16.68
CA LEU A 158 2.76 6.25 16.03
C LEU A 158 2.34 7.04 14.78
N PHE A 159 2.28 6.40 13.62
CA PHE A 159 1.83 7.06 12.41
C PHE A 159 0.68 6.32 11.75
N THR A 160 -0.16 7.10 11.08
CA THR A 160 -1.23 6.59 10.24
C THR A 160 -1.23 7.29 8.90
N VAL A 161 -1.60 6.56 7.86
CA VAL A 161 -1.88 7.12 6.53
C VAL A 161 -3.18 6.51 6.02
N TRP A 162 -3.99 7.29 5.32
CA TRP A 162 -5.08 6.74 4.52
C TRP A 162 -5.18 7.43 3.16
N THR A 163 -5.76 6.75 2.19
CA THR A 163 -6.19 7.32 0.89
C THR A 163 -7.28 6.45 0.27
N LYS A 164 -8.12 7.03 -0.61
CA LYS A 164 -9.04 6.26 -1.46
C LYS A 164 -8.61 6.17 -2.93
N ASP A 165 -7.57 6.90 -3.32
CA ASP A 165 -7.20 7.08 -4.74
C ASP A 165 -5.69 7.08 -4.96
N ASN A 166 -4.96 6.25 -4.21
CA ASN A 166 -3.49 6.20 -4.23
C ASN A 166 -2.82 7.57 -4.07
N HIS A 167 -3.36 8.43 -3.20
CA HIS A 167 -2.83 9.75 -2.90
C HIS A 167 -2.84 10.75 -4.06
N ARG A 168 -3.65 10.50 -5.09
CA ARG A 168 -3.76 11.40 -6.24
C ARG A 168 -4.47 12.71 -5.89
N SER A 169 -5.60 12.61 -5.20
CA SER A 169 -6.36 13.78 -4.74
C SER A 169 -6.84 13.64 -3.30
N THR A 170 -6.78 12.43 -2.72
CA THR A 170 -7.21 12.18 -1.35
C THR A 170 -6.14 11.53 -0.50
N GLY A 171 -6.30 11.72 0.79
CA GLY A 171 -5.54 11.01 1.79
C GLY A 171 -5.03 11.94 2.85
N CYS A 172 -4.52 11.36 3.92
CA CYS A 172 -4.05 12.09 5.05
C CYS A 172 -2.95 11.34 5.77
N VAL A 173 -2.02 12.09 6.34
CA VAL A 173 -1.08 11.59 7.33
C VAL A 173 -1.58 12.03 8.70
N ASN A 174 -1.56 11.11 9.67
CA ASN A 174 -1.96 11.36 11.06
C ASN A 174 -3.30 12.14 11.17
N LEU A 175 -3.26 13.27 11.88
CA LEU A 175 -4.37 14.19 12.11
C LEU A 175 -4.20 15.50 11.33
N ASP A 176 -3.33 15.52 10.32
CA ASP A 176 -2.99 16.73 9.55
C ASP A 176 -4.19 17.28 8.75
N CYS A 177 -5.19 16.43 8.55
CA CYS A 177 -6.41 16.67 7.81
C CYS A 177 -7.55 15.86 8.44
N PRO A 178 -8.82 16.25 8.20
CA PRO A 178 -9.96 15.46 8.61
C PRO A 178 -9.91 14.05 8.00
N GLY A 179 -10.07 13.03 8.84
CA GLY A 179 -10.15 11.64 8.38
C GLY A 179 -10.23 10.70 9.56
N PHE A 180 -9.11 10.53 10.27
CA PHE A 180 -9.08 9.74 11.48
C PHE A 180 -9.79 10.46 12.64
N LYS A 181 -10.57 9.72 13.43
CA LYS A 181 -11.31 10.21 14.60
C LYS A 181 -10.76 9.58 15.88
N VAL A 182 -10.03 10.35 16.68
CA VAL A 182 -9.54 9.91 17.99
C VAL A 182 -10.72 9.85 18.98
N VAL A 183 -10.79 8.80 19.80
CA VAL A 183 -11.82 8.68 20.84
C VAL A 183 -11.37 9.23 22.17
N LYS A 184 -12.33 9.67 22.99
CA LYS A 184 -12.07 10.09 24.37
C LYS A 184 -11.46 8.94 25.17
N GLY A 185 -10.38 9.23 25.90
CA GLY A 185 -9.67 8.24 26.70
C GLY A 185 -8.65 7.41 25.91
N SER A 186 -8.35 7.78 24.66
CA SER A 186 -7.26 7.18 23.91
C SER A 186 -5.92 7.34 24.65
N PRO A 187 -5.07 6.28 24.72
CA PRO A 187 -3.76 6.37 25.38
C PRO A 187 -2.71 7.10 24.53
N ILE A 188 -2.96 7.22 23.22
CA ILE A 188 -2.05 7.78 22.22
C ILE A 188 -2.87 8.29 21.03
N SER A 189 -2.41 9.31 20.33
CA SER A 189 -2.98 9.77 19.06
C SER A 189 -1.98 9.57 17.91
N PRO A 190 -2.44 9.42 16.64
CA PRO A 190 -1.52 9.45 15.51
C PRO A 190 -0.69 10.73 15.50
N GLY A 191 0.64 10.58 15.43
CA GLY A 191 1.61 11.66 15.56
C GLY A 191 2.27 11.75 16.95
N ASP A 192 1.70 11.14 17.99
CA ASP A 192 2.30 11.13 19.32
C ASP A 192 3.51 10.19 19.38
N ILE A 193 4.51 10.59 20.16
CA ILE A 193 5.74 9.83 20.35
C ILE A 193 5.47 8.55 21.14
N ILE A 194 5.88 7.40 20.58
CA ILE A 194 5.87 6.12 21.29
C ILE A 194 7.00 6.10 22.30
N SER A 195 6.68 5.83 23.56
CA SER A 195 7.65 5.67 24.64
C SER A 195 7.16 4.66 25.67
N PRO A 196 8.02 3.74 26.15
CA PRO A 196 9.41 3.51 25.73
C PRO A 196 9.54 2.82 24.36
N ILE A 197 10.73 2.89 23.75
CA ILE A 197 11.10 2.12 22.55
C ILE A 197 12.16 1.06 22.85
N SER A 198 12.34 0.08 21.96
CA SER A 198 13.37 -0.96 22.10
C SER A 198 14.77 -0.32 22.08
N GLY A 199 15.64 -0.78 22.97
CA GLY A 199 17.08 -0.51 22.88
C GLY A 199 17.82 -1.70 22.28
N ILE A 200 18.89 -1.44 21.51
CA ILE A 200 19.70 -2.47 20.82
C ILE A 200 20.25 -3.54 21.80
N SER A 201 20.51 -3.16 23.05
CA SER A 201 20.96 -4.07 24.13
C SER A 201 20.10 -3.95 25.40
N ARG A 202 18.85 -3.48 25.27
CA ARG A 202 17.90 -3.32 26.38
C ARG A 202 16.68 -4.20 26.16
N LYS A 203 15.73 -4.15 27.10
CA LYS A 203 14.44 -4.82 26.99
C LYS A 203 13.72 -4.40 25.70
N ARG A 204 13.32 -5.37 24.87
CA ARG A 204 12.46 -5.13 23.69
C ARG A 204 11.14 -4.52 24.15
N GLN A 205 10.72 -3.47 23.45
CA GLN A 205 9.42 -2.84 23.60
C GLN A 205 8.60 -3.18 22.36
N THR A 206 7.38 -3.63 22.61
CA THR A 206 6.49 -4.12 21.57
C THR A 206 5.20 -3.34 21.63
N ILE A 207 4.75 -2.85 20.47
CA ILE A 207 3.42 -2.27 20.31
C ILE A 207 2.48 -3.32 19.72
N THR A 208 1.27 -3.40 20.25
CA THR A 208 0.18 -4.18 19.64
C THR A 208 -0.66 -3.24 18.83
N ILE A 209 -0.72 -3.47 17.51
CA ILE A 209 -1.61 -2.75 16.60
C ILE A 209 -2.70 -3.72 16.17
N ARG A 210 -3.95 -3.35 16.42
CA ARG A 210 -5.10 -4.02 15.80
C ARG A 210 -5.88 -3.00 15.00
N VAL A 211 -6.06 -3.29 13.72
CA VAL A 211 -6.98 -2.55 12.85
C VAL A 211 -8.07 -3.50 12.42
N SER A 212 -9.33 -3.18 12.71
CA SER A 212 -10.45 -4.06 12.36
C SER A 212 -11.69 -3.28 11.98
N LYS A 213 -12.34 -3.73 10.91
CA LYS A 213 -13.59 -3.17 10.43
C LYS A 213 -14.74 -3.56 11.36
N GLU A 214 -15.50 -2.58 11.82
CA GLU A 214 -16.69 -2.80 12.64
C GLU A 214 -17.89 -3.11 11.74
N SER A 215 -18.65 -4.16 12.09
CA SER A 215 -19.73 -4.66 11.24
C SER A 215 -20.94 -3.72 11.16
N SER A 216 -21.19 -2.92 12.20
CA SER A 216 -22.38 -2.05 12.29
C SER A 216 -22.20 -0.73 11.52
N SER A 217 -21.11 -0.02 11.79
CA SER A 217 -20.79 1.28 11.17
C SER A 217 -20.05 1.11 9.83
N GLY A 218 -19.31 0.02 9.69
CA GLY A 218 -18.35 -0.17 8.62
C GLY A 218 -17.01 0.53 8.86
N ASP A 219 -16.83 1.22 9.98
CA ASP A 219 -15.62 1.98 10.28
C ASP A 219 -14.43 1.06 10.57
N TRP A 220 -13.22 1.50 10.18
CA TRP A 220 -11.99 0.79 10.51
C TRP A 220 -11.43 1.30 11.82
N TRP A 221 -11.56 0.50 12.87
CA TRP A 221 -11.10 0.86 14.21
C TRP A 221 -9.64 0.50 14.43
N LEU A 222 -8.88 1.46 14.96
CA LEU A 222 -7.51 1.28 15.44
C LEU A 222 -7.51 1.09 16.96
N TYR A 223 -6.84 0.03 17.39
CA TYR A 223 -6.50 -0.26 18.78
C TYR A 223 -4.99 -0.30 18.92
N TYR A 224 -4.51 0.22 20.05
CA TYR A 224 -3.09 0.31 20.37
C TYR A 224 -2.84 -0.12 21.81
N GLY A 225 -1.76 -0.87 22.02
CA GLY A 225 -1.22 -1.17 23.34
C GLY A 225 0.31 -1.17 23.29
N ILE A 226 0.96 -0.83 24.40
CA ILE A 226 2.41 -0.97 24.55
C ILE A 226 2.68 -2.01 25.64
N ASN A 227 3.37 -3.09 25.27
CA ASN A 227 3.64 -4.25 26.13
C ASN A 227 2.41 -4.77 26.90
N GLY A 228 1.22 -4.69 26.31
CA GLY A 228 -0.03 -4.95 27.01
C GLY A 228 -1.25 -5.00 26.08
N VAL A 229 -2.42 -5.09 26.69
CA VAL A 229 -3.69 -5.25 25.96
C VAL A 229 -4.00 -3.97 25.17
N PRO A 230 -4.26 -4.07 23.86
CA PRO A 230 -4.58 -2.89 23.05
C PRO A 230 -5.97 -2.35 23.39
N ILE A 231 -6.08 -1.03 23.53
CA ILE A 231 -7.34 -0.31 23.76
C ILE A 231 -7.65 0.61 22.57
N ARG A 232 -8.90 1.07 22.47
CA ARG A 232 -9.36 1.91 21.34
C ARG A 232 -8.59 3.22 21.29
N VAL A 233 -8.04 3.52 20.12
CA VAL A 233 -7.43 4.82 19.82
C VAL A 233 -8.40 5.71 19.07
N GLY A 234 -9.06 5.14 18.08
CA GLY A 234 -9.89 5.88 17.16
C GLY A 234 -10.28 5.03 15.96
N TYR A 235 -10.85 5.68 14.93
CA TYR A 235 -11.30 4.99 13.74
C TYR A 235 -11.16 5.85 12.48
N PHE A 236 -11.03 5.17 11.34
CA PHE A 236 -11.21 5.74 10.01
C PHE A 236 -12.67 5.51 9.60
N PRO A 237 -13.49 6.56 9.41
CA PRO A 237 -14.86 6.43 8.96
C PRO A 237 -14.95 5.68 7.63
N ALA A 238 -15.95 4.82 7.48
CA ALA A 238 -16.21 4.09 6.24
C ALA A 238 -16.36 5.02 5.02
N SER A 239 -16.91 6.22 5.26
CA SER A 239 -17.14 7.26 4.24
C SER A 239 -15.86 7.86 3.64
N LEU A 240 -14.68 7.56 4.21
CA LEU A 240 -13.40 7.93 3.59
C LEU A 240 -13.09 7.09 2.35
N PHE A 241 -13.69 5.91 2.26
CA PHE A 241 -13.30 4.86 1.33
C PHE A 241 -14.43 4.49 0.38
N ASP A 242 -14.05 4.07 -0.82
CA ASP A 242 -14.95 3.42 -1.75
C ASP A 242 -14.88 1.91 -1.52
N SER A 243 -13.80 1.26 -1.90
CA SER A 243 -13.68 -0.22 -1.84
C SER A 243 -13.36 -0.74 -0.42
N LEU A 244 -12.52 -0.04 0.35
CA LEU A 244 -12.28 -0.38 1.76
C LEU A 244 -13.52 -0.18 2.65
N SER A 245 -14.57 0.51 2.19
CA SER A 245 -15.85 0.55 2.90
C SER A 245 -16.52 -0.83 3.00
N THR A 246 -16.09 -1.80 2.18
CA THR A 246 -16.63 -3.16 2.14
C THR A 246 -15.69 -4.18 2.80
N LYS A 247 -14.44 -4.28 2.33
CA LYS A 247 -13.42 -5.25 2.78
C LYS A 247 -12.03 -4.79 2.32
N ALA A 248 -10.98 -5.34 2.91
CA ALA A 248 -9.64 -5.31 2.33
C ALA A 248 -9.43 -6.56 1.45
N THR A 249 -8.64 -6.47 0.38
CA THR A 249 -8.31 -7.65 -0.45
C THR A 249 -6.88 -8.14 -0.21
N GLN A 250 -6.01 -7.28 0.32
CA GLN A 250 -4.65 -7.64 0.70
C GLN A 250 -4.21 -6.93 1.98
N ILE A 251 -3.41 -7.61 2.78
CA ILE A 251 -2.71 -7.04 3.93
C ILE A 251 -1.21 -7.28 3.75
N SER A 252 -0.41 -6.24 3.99
CA SER A 252 1.04 -6.34 4.05
C SER A 252 1.54 -5.92 5.43
N ILE A 253 2.65 -6.49 5.89
CA ILE A 253 3.22 -6.19 7.20
C ILE A 253 4.74 -6.36 7.20
N GLY A 254 5.45 -5.44 7.83
CA GLY A 254 6.92 -5.50 7.93
C GLY A 254 7.61 -4.14 7.94
N GLY A 255 8.85 -4.14 7.45
CA GLY A 255 9.73 -2.97 7.47
C GLY A 255 9.70 -2.16 6.17
N HIS A 256 9.81 -0.85 6.33
CA HIS A 256 9.95 0.10 5.23
C HIS A 256 11.09 1.09 5.54
N ALA A 257 11.94 1.34 4.55
CA ALA A 257 12.99 2.33 4.62
C ALA A 257 13.01 3.17 3.34
N ARG A 258 13.45 4.42 3.46
CA ARG A 258 13.58 5.35 2.32
C ARG A 258 14.88 6.12 2.42
N SER A 259 15.48 6.43 1.28
CA SER A 259 16.61 7.36 1.17
C SER A 259 16.47 8.23 -0.06
N THR A 260 16.79 9.52 0.04
CA THR A 260 17.04 10.38 -1.13
C THR A 260 18.46 10.20 -1.64
N LYS A 261 18.77 10.62 -2.87
CA LYS A 261 20.10 10.48 -3.53
C LYS A 261 21.28 11.00 -2.72
N ASN A 262 21.06 12.03 -1.91
CA ASN A 262 22.09 12.62 -1.05
C ASN A 262 22.26 11.90 0.29
N THR A 263 21.58 10.77 0.49
CA THR A 263 21.63 9.96 1.71
C THR A 263 21.83 8.48 1.40
N ILE A 264 22.37 7.74 2.36
CA ILE A 264 22.44 6.27 2.28
C ILE A 264 21.14 5.64 2.76
N ALA A 265 20.91 4.38 2.41
CA ALA A 265 19.78 3.62 2.93
C ALA A 265 19.91 3.52 4.46
N PRO A 266 18.88 3.90 5.26
CA PRO A 266 18.97 3.91 6.71
C PRO A 266 18.80 2.52 7.33
N PRO A 267 19.13 2.32 8.61
CA PRO A 267 18.79 1.08 9.31
C PRO A 267 17.28 0.82 9.31
N MET A 268 16.87 -0.44 9.09
CA MET A 268 15.47 -0.90 9.17
C MET A 268 15.27 -1.77 10.40
N GLY A 269 14.13 -1.58 11.09
CA GLY A 269 13.84 -2.31 12.33
C GLY A 269 14.90 -2.00 13.38
N SER A 270 15.60 -3.02 13.88
CA SER A 270 16.70 -2.86 14.83
C SER A 270 18.04 -2.47 14.19
N GLY A 271 18.15 -2.56 12.86
CA GLY A 271 19.43 -2.47 12.14
C GLY A 271 20.15 -3.81 11.97
N ALA A 272 19.63 -4.91 12.53
CA ALA A 272 20.20 -6.25 12.34
C ALA A 272 19.44 -7.03 11.24
N PHE A 273 20.15 -7.88 10.51
CA PHE A 273 19.54 -8.81 9.56
C PHE A 273 18.71 -9.88 10.27
N ALA A 274 17.66 -10.36 9.61
CA ALA A 274 16.75 -11.41 10.08
C ALA A 274 17.46 -12.75 10.38
N SER A 275 18.65 -12.98 9.83
CA SER A 275 19.51 -14.11 10.15
C SER A 275 20.07 -14.09 11.57
N ASN A 276 19.91 -12.99 12.31
CA ASN A 276 20.25 -12.87 13.72
C ASN A 276 18.99 -12.59 14.58
N PRO A 277 18.16 -13.61 14.88
CA PRO A 277 16.89 -13.44 15.62
C PRO A 277 17.04 -12.80 17.00
N GLY A 278 18.20 -12.94 17.65
CA GLY A 278 18.49 -12.33 18.94
C GLY A 278 18.59 -10.79 18.89
N GLN A 279 18.88 -10.23 17.72
CA GLN A 279 19.03 -8.78 17.52
C GLN A 279 18.03 -8.19 16.51
N ALA A 280 17.56 -8.98 15.54
CA ALA A 280 16.62 -8.53 14.52
C ALA A 280 15.29 -8.06 15.13
N ALA A 281 14.66 -7.08 14.48
CA ALA A 281 13.29 -6.70 14.81
C ALA A 281 12.35 -7.86 14.47
N SER A 282 11.30 -8.01 15.26
CA SER A 282 10.29 -9.03 15.03
C SER A 282 8.89 -8.45 14.96
N ILE A 283 8.06 -9.14 14.19
CA ILE A 283 6.60 -9.02 14.24
C ILE A 283 6.05 -10.40 14.52
N HIS A 284 5.22 -10.52 15.54
CA HIS A 284 4.69 -11.79 16.03
C HIS A 284 3.22 -11.68 16.43
N ASP A 285 2.60 -12.81 16.75
CA ASP A 285 1.17 -12.91 17.03
C ASP A 285 0.33 -12.24 15.92
N ILE A 286 0.66 -12.54 14.66
CA ILE A 286 0.01 -11.94 13.51
C ILE A 286 -1.29 -12.70 13.22
N TRP A 287 -2.42 -12.06 13.53
CA TRP A 287 -3.76 -12.61 13.37
C TRP A 287 -4.55 -11.83 12.33
N LEU A 288 -4.97 -12.50 11.26
CA LEU A 288 -5.87 -11.96 10.24
C LEU A 288 -7.31 -12.11 10.71
N ILE A 289 -8.12 -11.06 10.54
CA ILE A 289 -9.53 -11.02 10.98
C ILE A 289 -10.43 -11.18 9.75
N HIS A 290 -11.40 -12.07 9.85
CA HIS A 290 -12.34 -12.39 8.77
C HIS A 290 -13.72 -11.79 9.01
N LYS A 291 -14.58 -11.89 8.00
CA LYS A 291 -15.94 -11.32 8.01
C LYS A 291 -16.79 -11.74 9.22
N ASP A 292 -16.65 -13.00 9.63
CA ASP A 292 -17.35 -13.60 10.77
C ASP A 292 -16.74 -13.22 12.14
N ARG A 293 -15.78 -12.29 12.13
CA ARG A 293 -15.00 -11.82 13.29
C ARG A 293 -14.08 -12.87 13.91
N ARG A 294 -13.99 -14.06 13.32
CA ARG A 294 -12.95 -15.02 13.70
C ARG A 294 -11.59 -14.51 13.23
N SER A 295 -10.55 -15.02 13.87
CA SER A 295 -9.18 -14.69 13.51
C SER A 295 -8.38 -15.96 13.27
N THR A 296 -7.52 -15.93 12.26
CA THR A 296 -6.58 -17.02 11.97
C THR A 296 -5.16 -16.46 11.98
N PRO A 297 -4.15 -17.26 12.37
CA PRO A 297 -2.77 -16.81 12.23
C PRO A 297 -2.47 -16.57 10.74
N ILE A 298 -1.58 -15.63 10.44
CA ILE A 298 -1.03 -15.51 9.09
C ILE A 298 -0.31 -16.81 8.73
N GLY A 299 -0.56 -17.30 7.51
CA GLY A 299 0.03 -18.54 7.02
C GLY A 299 1.49 -18.36 6.58
N ASN A 300 2.19 -19.48 6.47
CA ASN A 300 3.58 -19.51 5.98
C ASN A 300 3.68 -19.36 4.45
N ASP A 301 2.52 -19.32 3.77
CA ASP A 301 2.33 -19.12 2.33
C ASP A 301 2.31 -17.64 1.94
N ALA A 302 2.23 -16.72 2.90
CA ALA A 302 2.34 -15.28 2.65
C ALA A 302 3.66 -14.96 1.90
N ARG A 303 3.53 -14.17 0.84
CA ARG A 303 4.63 -13.85 -0.06
C ARG A 303 5.60 -12.87 0.60
N THR A 304 6.88 -13.23 0.65
CA THR A 304 7.93 -12.35 1.13
C THR A 304 8.42 -11.42 0.03
N LYS A 305 8.53 -10.13 0.32
CA LYS A 305 9.17 -9.15 -0.57
C LYS A 305 10.31 -8.44 0.16
N VAL A 306 11.50 -8.55 -0.42
CA VAL A 306 12.69 -7.78 -0.01
C VAL A 306 13.19 -7.01 -1.23
N THR A 307 13.20 -5.67 -1.18
CA THR A 307 13.60 -4.85 -2.33
C THR A 307 15.10 -4.96 -2.61
N ASP A 308 15.92 -4.96 -1.56
CA ASP A 308 17.37 -5.10 -1.68
C ASP A 308 17.88 -6.05 -0.58
N GLY A 309 18.16 -7.29 -0.97
CA GLY A 309 18.62 -8.35 -0.08
C GLY A 309 20.04 -8.15 0.48
N LYS A 310 20.83 -7.21 -0.07
CA LYS A 310 22.14 -6.87 0.46
C LYS A 310 22.03 -5.93 1.65
N LEU A 311 20.99 -5.08 1.66
CA LEU A 311 20.78 -4.06 2.68
C LEU A 311 19.82 -4.50 3.78
N TYR A 312 18.83 -5.32 3.41
CA TYR A 312 17.76 -5.75 4.31
C TYR A 312 17.39 -7.22 4.09
N SER A 313 16.67 -7.78 5.05
CA SER A 313 16.20 -9.15 5.01
C SER A 313 14.89 -9.31 5.78
N ALA A 314 14.12 -10.33 5.41
CA ALA A 314 12.99 -10.83 6.17
C ALA A 314 13.10 -12.35 6.24
N SER A 315 12.89 -12.94 7.42
CA SER A 315 12.77 -14.39 7.56
C SER A 315 11.43 -14.86 6.99
N PRO A 316 11.29 -16.13 6.60
CA PRO A 316 9.98 -16.74 6.39
C PRO A 316 9.08 -16.58 7.62
N ILE A 317 7.77 -16.58 7.40
CA ILE A 317 6.81 -16.66 8.50
C ILE A 317 6.86 -18.07 9.09
N GLY A 318 6.93 -18.14 10.41
CA GLY A 318 6.75 -19.36 11.18
C GLY A 318 6.01 -19.06 12.48
N ARG A 319 4.95 -19.83 12.76
CA ARG A 319 4.10 -19.64 13.95
C ARG A 319 3.56 -18.20 14.09
N ALA A 320 3.06 -17.64 12.99
CA ALA A 320 2.54 -16.26 12.93
C ALA A 320 3.55 -15.17 13.34
N GLN A 321 4.84 -15.42 13.08
CA GLN A 321 5.94 -14.53 13.41
C GLN A 321 6.98 -14.51 12.29
N PHE A 322 7.68 -13.39 12.14
CA PHE A 322 8.90 -13.28 11.35
C PHE A 322 9.86 -12.24 11.93
N PHE A 323 11.11 -12.31 11.51
CA PHE A 323 12.15 -11.31 11.79
C PHE A 323 12.44 -10.50 10.53
N TYR A 324 12.79 -9.23 10.70
CA TYR A 324 13.14 -8.35 9.60
C TYR A 324 14.14 -7.28 10.03
N GLY A 325 14.78 -6.67 9.05
CA GLY A 325 15.67 -5.53 9.26
C GLY A 325 16.95 -5.62 8.47
N GLY A 326 17.86 -4.71 8.79
CA GLY A 326 19.19 -4.63 8.20
C GLY A 326 19.80 -3.26 8.45
N PRO A 327 21.14 -3.14 8.36
CA PRO A 327 21.86 -1.92 8.73
C PRO A 327 21.67 -0.79 7.72
N GLY A 328 21.11 -1.07 6.54
CA GLY A 328 21.15 -0.14 5.42
C GLY A 328 22.56 -0.04 4.83
N GLY A 329 22.86 1.08 4.15
CA GLY A 329 24.15 1.30 3.48
C GLY A 329 24.02 1.82 2.06
N LYS A 330 25.09 1.66 1.28
CA LYS A 330 25.12 2.01 -0.14
C LYS A 330 24.55 0.83 -0.94
N SER A 331 23.48 1.08 -1.69
CA SER A 331 22.87 0.14 -2.65
C SER A 331 23.75 -0.05 -3.88
#